data_AF-U1PIC2-F1
#
_entry.id   AF-U1PIC2-F1
#
_cell.length_a   1.000
_cell.length_b   1.000
_cell.length_c   1.000
_cell.angle_alpha   90.00
_cell.angle_beta   90.00
_cell.angle_gamma   90.00
#
_symmetry.space_group_name_H-M   'P 1'
#
loop_
_entity.id
_entity.type
_entity.pdbx_description
1 polymer ?
#
loop_
_entity_poly.entity_id
_entity_poly.type
_entity_poly.pdbx_seq_one_letter_code
_entity_poly.pdbx_strand_id
1 'polypeptide(L)'
;MDTEPPKPPLEDIDTGEMVGIEVGILKYAHDTDGTAVESLEFSEERDRLEREQRKLSRKEYGSNNWEKQRRRVAEWHLDIKRKQRDFLHKLSNYYAREYDLVAVEDLDIKGTGIAT
;
A
#
# COMPACT_ATOMS: atom_id res chain seq x y z
N MET A 1 22.14 9.72 -15.42
CA MET A 1 22.24 8.59 -14.49
C MET A 1 22.16 9.21 -13.12
N ASP A 2 21.03 9.02 -12.45
CA ASP A 2 20.86 9.49 -11.08
C ASP A 2 21.70 8.58 -10.19
N THR A 3 22.86 9.07 -9.77
CA THR A 3 23.69 8.40 -8.78
C THR A 3 23.05 8.62 -7.42
N GLU A 4 22.59 7.55 -6.78
CA GLU A 4 22.13 7.62 -5.39
C GLU A 4 23.24 8.24 -4.52
N PRO A 5 22.90 9.21 -3.67
CA PRO A 5 23.87 9.76 -2.73
C PRO A 5 24.35 8.65 -1.79
N PRO A 6 25.64 8.69 -1.38
CA PRO A 6 26.15 7.71 -0.43
C PRO A 6 25.36 7.81 0.88
N LYS A 7 24.95 6.66 1.41
CA LYS A 7 24.28 6.59 2.72
C LYS A 7 25.21 7.20 3.78
N PRO A 8 24.76 8.20 4.56
CA PRO A 8 25.59 8.79 5.60
C PRO A 8 25.94 7.73 6.66
N PRO A 9 27.13 7.81 7.28
CA PRO A 9 27.46 6.96 8.41
C PRO A 9 26.53 7.28 9.58
N LEU A 10 26.19 6.28 10.39
CA LEU A 10 25.23 6.42 11.50
C LEU A 10 25.68 7.45 12.55
N GLU A 11 26.98 7.70 12.64
CA GLU A 11 27.59 8.67 13.55
C GLU A 11 27.25 10.13 13.20
N ASP A 12 26.86 10.39 11.94
CA ASP A 12 26.51 11.72 11.42
C ASP A 12 24.99 11.99 11.43
N ILE A 13 24.19 11.03 11.92
CA ILE A 13 22.73 11.15 11.99
C ILE A 13 22.34 11.72 13.35
N ASP A 14 21.53 12.79 13.38
CA ASP A 14 20.97 13.28 14.62
C ASP A 14 19.95 12.29 15.17
N THR A 15 20.27 11.71 16.33
CA THR A 15 19.40 10.75 17.00
C THR A 15 18.08 11.35 17.50
N GLY A 16 17.95 12.68 17.52
CA GLY A 16 16.71 13.39 17.88
C GLY A 16 15.59 13.30 16.84
N GLU A 17 15.90 12.99 15.58
CA GLU A 17 14.93 12.91 14.47
C GLU A 17 14.89 11.50 13.85
N MET A 18 14.87 10.48 14.73
CA MET A 18 14.75 9.07 14.33
C MET A 18 13.40 8.50 14.75
N VAL A 19 12.82 7.67 13.89
CA VAL A 19 11.55 7.00 14.19
C VAL A 19 11.58 5.52 13.83
N GLY A 20 11.05 4.68 14.71
CA GLY A 20 10.75 3.29 14.43
C GLY A 20 9.29 3.13 13.99
N ILE A 21 9.04 2.38 12.91
CA ILE A 21 7.69 2.08 12.40
C ILE A 21 7.42 0.58 12.49
N GLU A 22 6.36 0.22 13.20
CA GLU A 22 5.70 -1.08 13.16
C GLU A 22 4.57 -1.03 12.11
N VAL A 23 4.58 -1.96 11.15
CA VAL A 23 3.58 -2.04 10.08
C VAL A 23 2.65 -3.23 10.36
N GLY A 24 1.37 -2.98 10.66
CA GLY A 24 0.43 -4.01 11.11
C GLY A 24 -0.74 -4.28 10.16
N ILE A 25 -1.52 -5.34 10.47
CA ILE A 25 -2.77 -5.69 9.75
C ILE A 25 -3.94 -4.80 10.22
N LEU A 26 -4.01 -4.48 11.51
CA LEU A 26 -5.09 -3.71 12.13
C LEU A 26 -4.85 -2.19 12.06
N LYS A 27 -3.60 -1.76 12.25
CA LYS A 27 -3.12 -0.39 12.04
C LYS A 27 -2.05 -0.47 10.97
N TYR A 28 -2.15 0.37 9.94
CA TYR A 28 -1.21 0.33 8.83
C TYR A 28 0.20 0.68 9.30
N ALA A 29 0.35 1.71 10.13
CA ALA A 29 1.61 2.05 10.77
C ALA A 29 1.38 2.51 12.21
N HIS A 30 2.26 2.11 13.11
CA HIS A 30 2.39 2.69 14.44
C HIS A 30 3.85 3.04 14.65
N ASP A 31 4.13 4.26 15.05
CA ASP A 31 5.50 4.71 15.24
C ASP A 31 5.87 5.00 16.70
N THR A 32 7.18 5.09 16.96
CA THR A 32 7.75 5.26 18.31
C THR A 32 7.40 6.61 18.94
N ASP A 33 6.98 7.59 18.14
CA ASP A 33 6.53 8.91 18.59
C ASP A 33 5.03 8.93 18.94
N GLY A 34 4.35 7.80 18.76
CA GLY A 34 2.94 7.61 19.13
C GLY A 34 1.95 7.93 18.03
N THR A 35 2.41 8.16 16.79
CA THR A 35 1.52 8.30 15.64
C THR A 35 1.00 6.93 15.24
N ALA A 36 -0.32 6.84 15.03
CA ALA A 36 -0.97 5.65 14.52
C ALA A 36 -1.73 6.01 13.23
N VAL A 37 -1.38 5.33 12.14
CA VAL A 37 -2.04 5.47 10.85
C VAL A 37 -2.95 4.27 10.63
N GLU A 38 -4.23 4.54 10.43
CA GLU A 38 -5.22 3.50 10.15
C GLU A 38 -5.06 2.93 8.74
N SER A 39 -5.46 1.67 8.57
CA SER A 39 -5.51 1.01 7.26
C SER A 39 -6.61 1.61 6.39
N LEU A 40 -6.36 1.68 5.09
CA LEU A 40 -7.39 2.06 4.13
C LEU A 40 -8.57 1.07 4.17
N GLU A 41 -9.77 1.60 4.36
CA GLU A 41 -11.00 0.83 4.21
C GLU A 41 -11.37 0.71 2.73
N PHE A 42 -11.57 -0.52 2.26
CA PHE A 42 -11.94 -0.84 0.87
C PHE A 42 -13.22 -1.68 0.78
N SER A 43 -14.08 -1.63 1.79
CA SER A 43 -15.30 -2.45 1.89
C SER A 43 -16.19 -2.23 0.66
N GLU A 44 -16.49 -0.96 0.34
CA GLU A 44 -17.35 -0.59 -0.79
C GLU A 44 -16.75 -0.96 -2.15
N GLU A 45 -15.44 -0.77 -2.34
CA GLU A 45 -14.74 -1.15 -3.57
C GLU A 45 -14.70 -2.67 -3.75
N ARG A 46 -14.47 -3.42 -2.68
CA ARG A 46 -14.50 -4.89 -2.70
C ARG A 46 -15.90 -5.39 -3.05
N ASP A 47 -16.94 -4.82 -2.46
CA ASP A 47 -18.34 -5.16 -2.78
C ASP A 47 -18.69 -4.84 -4.24
N ARG A 48 -18.20 -3.72 -4.78
CA ARG A 48 -18.37 -3.40 -6.20
C ARG A 48 -17.63 -4.39 -7.09
N LEU A 49 -16.37 -4.67 -6.77
CA LEU A 49 -15.53 -5.59 -7.52
C LEU A 49 -16.15 -7.00 -7.54
N GLU A 50 -16.65 -7.50 -6.41
CA GLU A 50 -17.32 -8.79 -6.34
C GLU A 50 -18.57 -8.84 -7.24
N ARG A 51 -19.38 -7.77 -7.23
CA ARG A 51 -20.54 -7.64 -8.12
C ARG A 51 -20.14 -7.65 -9.59
N GLU A 52 -19.09 -6.94 -9.97
CA GLU A 52 -18.60 -6.92 -11.35
C GLU A 52 -17.97 -8.25 -11.78
N GLN A 53 -17.27 -8.95 -10.88
CA GLN A 53 -16.77 -10.32 -11.09
C GLN A 53 -17.92 -11.31 -11.29
N ARG A 54 -18.98 -11.23 -10.48
CA ARG A 54 -20.18 -12.05 -10.63
C ARG A 54 -20.93 -11.78 -11.95
N LYS A 55 -20.92 -10.55 -12.44
CA LYS A 55 -21.43 -10.21 -13.78
C LYS A 55 -20.56 -10.81 -14.88
N LEU A 56 -19.23 -10.80 -14.70
CA LEU A 56 -18.28 -11.37 -15.67
C LEU A 56 -18.46 -12.88 -15.81
N SER A 57 -18.56 -13.61 -14.69
CA SER A 57 -18.66 -15.07 -14.68
C SER A 57 -19.92 -15.62 -15.36
N ARG A 58 -20.97 -14.81 -15.44
CA ARG A 58 -22.23 -15.17 -16.12
C ARG A 58 -22.21 -14.91 -17.64
N LYS A 59 -21.16 -14.30 -18.18
CA LYS A 59 -21.05 -13.98 -19.61
C LYS A 59 -20.29 -15.05 -20.35
N GLU A 60 -20.70 -15.32 -21.59
CA GLU A 60 -20.01 -16.23 -22.50
C GLU A 60 -18.57 -15.75 -22.76
N TYR A 61 -17.60 -16.58 -22.40
CA TYR A 61 -16.18 -16.29 -22.54
C TYR A 61 -15.83 -15.90 -23.98
N GLY A 62 -15.05 -14.84 -24.15
CA GLY A 62 -14.62 -14.35 -25.47
C GLY A 62 -15.67 -13.55 -26.24
N SER A 63 -16.93 -13.50 -25.79
CA SER A 63 -17.95 -12.64 -26.41
C SER A 63 -17.62 -11.15 -26.24
N ASN A 64 -18.16 -10.30 -27.14
CA ASN A 64 -18.01 -8.83 -27.04
C ASN A 64 -18.48 -8.28 -25.68
N ASN A 65 -19.52 -8.87 -25.10
CA ASN A 65 -20.05 -8.47 -23.81
C ASN A 65 -19.15 -8.91 -22.65
N TRP A 66 -18.54 -10.08 -22.75
CA TRP A 66 -17.55 -10.57 -21.78
C TRP A 66 -16.31 -9.69 -21.78
N GLU A 67 -15.79 -9.33 -22.95
CA GLU A 67 -14.61 -8.48 -23.07
C GLU A 67 -14.82 -7.10 -22.43
N LYS A 68 -15.98 -6.46 -22.69
CA LYS A 68 -16.36 -5.19 -22.06
C LYS A 68 -16.40 -5.31 -20.53
N GLN A 69 -16.97 -6.40 -20.02
CA GLN A 69 -17.07 -6.61 -18.58
C GLN A 69 -15.71 -6.91 -17.94
N ARG A 70 -14.84 -7.67 -18.62
CA ARG A 70 -13.49 -7.97 -18.17
C ARG A 70 -12.67 -6.69 -17.98
N ARG A 71 -12.77 -5.75 -18.94
CA ARG A 71 -12.13 -4.44 -18.83
C ARG A 71 -12.64 -3.65 -17.64
N ARG A 72 -13.96 -3.66 -17.39
CA ARG A 72 -14.54 -3.00 -16.22
C ARG A 72 -14.02 -3.58 -14.89
N VAL A 73 -13.86 -4.90 -14.80
CA VAL A 73 -13.22 -5.55 -13.64
C VAL A 73 -11.77 -5.09 -13.48
N ALA A 74 -11.01 -5.02 -14.58
CA ALA A 74 -9.63 -4.54 -14.55
C ALA A 74 -9.51 -3.06 -14.13
N GLU A 75 -10.44 -2.21 -14.56
CA GLU A 75 -10.52 -0.80 -14.14
C GLU A 75 -10.71 -0.69 -12.61
N TRP A 76 -11.62 -1.47 -12.03
CA TRP A 76 -11.82 -1.47 -10.56
C TRP A 76 -10.58 -1.94 -9.80
N HIS A 77 -9.90 -2.98 -10.27
CA HIS A 77 -8.63 -3.41 -9.68
C HIS A 77 -7.57 -2.30 -9.76
N LEU A 78 -7.50 -1.59 -10.88
CA LEU A 78 -6.56 -0.48 -11.08
C LEU A 78 -6.86 0.67 -10.11
N ASP A 79 -8.13 1.00 -9.88
CA ASP A 79 -8.52 2.07 -8.97
C ASP A 79 -8.16 1.75 -7.51
N ILE A 80 -8.38 0.51 -7.06
CA ILE A 80 -7.93 0.05 -5.72
C ILE A 80 -6.41 0.19 -5.60
N LYS A 81 -5.65 -0.31 -6.59
CA LYS A 81 -4.18 -0.20 -6.60
C LYS A 81 -3.71 1.25 -6.59
N ARG A 82 -4.38 2.14 -7.31
CA ARG A 82 -4.06 3.58 -7.32
C ARG A 82 -4.26 4.22 -5.95
N LYS A 83 -5.37 3.90 -5.26
CA LYS A 83 -5.63 4.39 -3.90
C LYS A 83 -4.58 3.89 -2.90
N GLN A 84 -4.26 2.60 -2.96
CA GLN A 84 -3.19 2.01 -2.14
C GLN A 84 -1.86 2.74 -2.38
N ARG A 85 -1.45 2.88 -3.64
CA ARG A 85 -0.20 3.56 -4.00
C ARG A 85 -0.17 5.02 -3.53
N ASP A 86 -1.26 5.76 -3.72
CA ASP A 86 -1.35 7.16 -3.28
C ASP A 86 -1.18 7.30 -1.76
N PHE A 87 -1.84 6.43 -0.99
CA PHE A 87 -1.66 6.37 0.46
C PHE A 87 -0.21 6.06 0.86
N LEU A 88 0.41 5.05 0.23
CA LEU A 88 1.80 4.67 0.50
C LEU A 88 2.78 5.81 0.17
N HIS A 89 2.57 6.51 -0.95
CA HIS A 89 3.39 7.65 -1.33
C HIS A 89 3.26 8.81 -0.36
N LYS A 90 2.04 9.13 0.10
CA LYS A 90 1.82 10.19 1.08
C LYS A 90 2.49 9.88 2.41
N LEU A 91 2.37 8.63 2.87
CA LEU A 91 2.95 8.19 4.12
C LEU A 91 4.48 8.16 4.07
N SER A 92 5.06 7.57 3.03
CA SER A 92 6.52 7.57 2.85
C SER A 92 7.08 8.98 2.69
N ASN A 93 6.39 9.87 1.98
CA ASN A 93 6.79 11.27 1.87
C ASN A 93 6.69 12.03 3.20
N TYR A 94 5.73 11.70 4.07
CA TYR A 94 5.69 12.25 5.43
C TYR A 94 6.95 11.82 6.20
N TYR A 95 7.21 10.52 6.32
CA TYR A 95 8.36 10.03 7.07
C TYR A 95 9.71 10.49 6.52
N ALA A 96 9.88 10.54 5.19
CA ALA A 96 11.11 11.01 4.57
C ALA A 96 11.34 12.52 4.71
N ARG A 97 10.31 13.30 5.10
CA ARG A 97 10.43 14.75 5.34
C ARG A 97 10.65 15.09 6.80
N GLU A 98 10.06 14.30 7.70
CA GLU A 98 10.07 14.59 9.14
C GLU A 98 11.25 13.92 9.86
N TYR A 99 11.85 12.86 9.31
CA TYR A 99 12.88 12.09 10.00
C TYR A 99 14.09 11.84 9.11
N ASP A 100 15.27 12.02 9.68
CA ASP A 100 16.56 11.73 9.06
C ASP A 100 16.86 10.22 9.00
N LEU A 101 16.27 9.45 9.94
CA LEU A 101 16.33 8.00 9.95
C LEU A 101 14.98 7.37 10.28
N VAL A 102 14.53 6.50 9.38
CA VAL A 102 13.34 5.68 9.57
C VAL A 102 13.76 4.22 9.68
N ALA A 103 13.55 3.61 10.84
CA ALA A 103 13.73 2.19 11.06
C ALA A 103 12.39 1.47 10.87
N VAL A 104 12.37 0.41 10.05
CA VAL A 104 11.16 -0.40 9.81
C VAL A 104 11.43 -1.80 10.34
N GLU A 105 10.47 -2.38 11.04
CA GLU A 105 10.59 -3.76 11.50
C GLU A 105 10.68 -4.75 10.33
N ASP A 106 11.62 -5.69 10.41
CA ASP A 106 11.77 -6.78 9.44
C ASP A 106 10.70 -7.85 9.72
N LEU A 107 9.51 -7.68 9.13
CA LEU A 107 8.40 -8.61 9.26
C LEU A 107 8.46 -9.69 8.17
N ASP A 108 8.42 -10.97 8.54
CA ASP A 108 8.22 -12.05 7.58
C ASP A 108 6.76 -12.09 7.09
N ILE A 109 6.49 -11.26 6.10
CA ILE A 109 5.16 -11.01 5.53
C ILE A 109 4.56 -12.27 4.86
N LYS A 110 5.38 -13.29 4.56
CA LYS A 110 4.91 -14.54 3.93
C LYS A 110 4.13 -15.43 4.89
N GLY A 111 4.39 -15.33 6.20
CA GLY A 111 3.66 -16.08 7.23
C GLY A 111 2.31 -15.47 7.60
N THR A 112 2.10 -14.18 7.32
CA THR A 112 0.99 -13.39 7.86
C THR A 112 -0.24 -13.32 6.94
N GLY A 113 -0.21 -13.95 5.77
CA GLY A 113 -1.35 -14.02 4.85
C GLY A 113 -1.67 -12.71 4.11
N ILE A 114 -0.69 -11.81 3.99
CA ILE A 114 -0.84 -10.56 3.23
C ILE A 114 -0.91 -10.92 1.74
N ALA A 115 -2.12 -10.95 1.20
CA ALA A 115 -2.32 -11.02 -0.25
C ALA A 115 -1.77 -9.73 -0.87
N THR A 116 -0.62 -9.85 -1.55
CA THR A 116 -0.04 -8.80 -2.40
C THR A 116 -0.89 -8.59 -3.65
#